data_AF-A0A8H4QH93-F1
#
_entry.id   AF-A0A8H4QH93-F1
#
_cell.length_a   1.000
_cell.length_b   1.000
_cell.length_c   1.000
_cell.angle_alpha   90.00
_cell.angle_beta   90.00
_cell.angle_gamma   90.00
#
_symmetry.space_group_name_H-M   'P 1'
#
loop_
_entity.id
_entity.type
_entity.pdbx_description
1 polymer ?
#
loop_
_entity_poly.entity_id
_entity_poly.type
_entity_poly.pdbx_seq_one_letter_code
_entity_poly.pdbx_strand_id
1 'polypeptide(L)'
;MTSQEPTPSSNHEFTIHPPLLNSANPWATTAADLQALYECPFTGAVTIRTSLLEAFNQNPQHHQYTFFSSVLGHATAKIDTTTYAEGRSEILPNETSSLNTLGYSPIPFSSYLAILKSMRDSGVLNTPNRKSNGKTPKPFIVSVTGTAEEVSRMYLSLLSLQNEPETLDRGLSLAMEINLSCPNIPEKVPPAYDASSLSEYIESLSDAKESEEGKIPVHVGIKTPPYTYHGQFVSLVSVLDDQYTRFLSRHYLGALFPSLRLCNWDGYRRHGRRRAPSSRFGECKNDTQPSRCLKTRGREEDQDRRCRRRERRNWVF
;
A
#
# COMPACT_ATOMS: atom_id res chain seq x y z
N MET A 1 12.78 40.69 -12.43
CA MET A 1 13.08 39.25 -12.51
C MET A 1 12.49 38.61 -11.27
N THR A 2 11.22 38.24 -11.33
CA THR A 2 10.51 37.56 -10.25
C THR A 2 10.82 36.07 -10.36
N SER A 3 11.57 35.56 -9.39
CA SER A 3 11.82 34.14 -9.18
C SER A 3 10.48 33.43 -8.98
N GLN A 4 10.13 32.55 -9.93
CA GLN A 4 9.04 31.60 -9.74
C GLN A 4 9.43 30.68 -8.57
N GLU A 5 8.61 30.67 -7.53
CA GLU A 5 8.67 29.62 -6.51
C GLU A 5 8.43 28.26 -7.17
N PRO A 6 9.18 27.21 -6.78
CA PRO A 6 8.94 25.87 -7.28
C PRO A 6 7.57 25.40 -6.80
N THR A 7 6.62 25.26 -7.73
CA THR A 7 5.38 24.52 -7.48
C THR A 7 5.74 23.08 -7.12
N PRO A 8 5.28 22.54 -5.96
CA PRO A 8 5.55 21.15 -5.63
C PRO A 8 4.99 20.24 -6.73
N SER A 9 5.87 19.34 -7.11
CA SER A 9 5.94 18.53 -8.32
C SER A 9 4.67 17.76 -8.67
N SER A 10 4.48 17.60 -9.98
CA SER A 10 3.61 16.63 -10.64
C SER A 10 3.33 15.38 -9.81
N ASN A 11 2.06 15.17 -9.47
CA ASN A 11 1.55 13.85 -9.10
C ASN A 11 1.97 12.86 -10.19
N HIS A 12 2.96 12.02 -9.93
CA HIS A 12 3.27 10.90 -10.81
C HIS A 12 2.07 9.94 -10.76
N GLU A 13 1.27 9.96 -11.83
CA GLU A 13 0.10 9.10 -11.94
C GLU A 13 0.57 7.65 -12.11
N PHE A 14 0.30 6.82 -11.10
CA PHE A 14 0.54 5.38 -11.17
C PHE A 14 -0.61 4.69 -11.90
N THR A 15 -0.36 4.17 -13.10
CA THR A 15 -1.37 3.53 -13.94
C THR A 15 -1.01 2.08 -14.22
N ILE A 16 -1.96 1.18 -13.97
CA ILE A 16 -1.89 -0.24 -14.35
C ILE A 16 -2.86 -0.47 -15.50
N HIS A 17 -2.35 -0.86 -16.67
CA HIS A 17 -3.20 -1.14 -17.84
C HIS A 17 -2.61 -2.28 -18.70
N PRO A 18 -3.37 -3.36 -18.97
CA PRO A 18 -4.72 -3.68 -18.47
C PRO A 18 -4.78 -3.80 -16.94
N PRO A 19 -5.96 -3.63 -16.30
CA PRO A 19 -6.10 -3.66 -14.83
C PRO A 19 -6.08 -5.11 -14.29
N LEU A 20 -5.15 -5.91 -14.80
CA LEU A 20 -4.90 -7.28 -14.40
C LEU A 20 -3.41 -7.41 -14.12
N LEU A 21 -3.07 -8.05 -13.02
CA LEU A 21 -1.70 -8.31 -12.61
C LEU A 21 -1.67 -9.64 -11.87
N ASN A 22 -0.50 -10.26 -11.82
CA ASN A 22 -0.32 -11.41 -10.96
C ASN A 22 -0.23 -10.96 -9.49
N SER A 23 -0.66 -11.82 -8.57
CA SER A 23 -0.36 -11.69 -7.14
C SER A 23 1.12 -12.01 -6.87
N ALA A 24 1.65 -11.62 -5.72
CA ALA A 24 2.93 -12.13 -5.23
C ALA A 24 2.83 -13.65 -5.01
N ASN A 25 3.48 -14.45 -5.87
CA ASN A 25 3.33 -15.91 -5.93
C ASN A 25 4.62 -16.58 -6.48
N PRO A 26 4.73 -17.93 -6.43
CA PRO A 26 5.95 -18.63 -6.85
C PRO A 26 6.32 -18.51 -8.32
N TRP A 27 5.34 -18.30 -9.21
CA TRP A 27 5.54 -18.05 -10.63
C TRP A 27 5.98 -16.61 -10.93
N ALA A 28 6.50 -15.90 -9.93
CA ALA A 28 7.09 -14.58 -10.05
C ALA A 28 8.43 -14.51 -9.26
N THR A 29 9.23 -15.58 -9.34
CA THR A 29 10.47 -15.73 -8.55
C THR A 29 11.72 -15.53 -9.42
N THR A 30 11.81 -16.19 -10.56
CA THR A 30 13.03 -16.20 -11.39
C THR A 30 13.02 -15.09 -12.44
N ALA A 31 14.18 -14.79 -13.05
CA ALA A 31 14.25 -13.85 -14.17
C ALA A 31 13.35 -14.26 -15.34
N ALA A 32 13.28 -15.57 -15.64
CA ALA A 32 12.41 -16.10 -16.69
C ALA A 32 10.93 -15.90 -16.36
N ASP A 33 10.53 -16.12 -15.10
CA ASP A 33 9.16 -15.87 -14.64
C ASP A 33 8.77 -14.39 -14.79
N LEU A 34 9.63 -13.49 -14.31
CA LEU A 34 9.38 -12.05 -14.36
C LEU A 34 9.33 -11.53 -15.79
N GLN A 35 10.20 -12.04 -16.67
CA GLN A 35 10.15 -11.71 -18.09
C GLN A 35 8.87 -12.22 -18.75
N ALA A 36 8.47 -13.46 -18.52
CA ALA A 36 7.24 -14.03 -19.07
C ALA A 36 6.00 -13.23 -18.63
N LEU A 37 5.92 -12.86 -17.34
CA LEU A 37 4.86 -12.00 -16.81
C LEU A 37 4.89 -10.59 -17.40
N TYR A 38 6.08 -10.03 -17.62
CA TYR A 38 6.25 -8.71 -18.22
C TYR A 38 5.84 -8.68 -19.70
N GLU A 39 6.17 -9.74 -20.45
CA GLU A 39 5.84 -9.85 -21.87
C GLU A 39 4.37 -10.22 -22.11
N CYS A 40 3.69 -10.80 -21.12
CA CYS A 40 2.27 -11.13 -21.21
C CYS A 40 1.43 -9.87 -21.53
N PRO A 41 0.68 -9.84 -22.66
CA PRO A 41 -0.10 -8.66 -23.06
C PRO A 41 -1.33 -8.43 -22.16
N PHE A 42 -1.71 -9.42 -21.35
CA PHE A 42 -2.87 -9.37 -20.48
C PHE A 42 -2.57 -8.88 -19.07
N THR A 43 -1.29 -8.71 -18.69
CA THR A 43 -0.90 -8.10 -17.43
C THR A 43 -0.56 -6.63 -17.65
N GLY A 44 -1.00 -5.74 -16.76
CA GLY A 44 -0.61 -4.33 -16.74
C GLY A 44 0.44 -3.99 -15.70
N ALA A 45 0.80 -4.93 -14.82
CA ALA A 45 1.89 -4.84 -13.86
C ALA A 45 2.40 -6.25 -13.52
N VAL A 46 3.61 -6.34 -12.96
CA VAL A 46 4.20 -7.61 -12.49
C VAL A 46 4.51 -7.50 -11.01
N THR A 47 3.92 -8.36 -10.18
CA THR A 47 4.24 -8.42 -8.76
C THR A 47 5.23 -9.55 -8.50
N ILE A 48 6.38 -9.28 -7.93
CA ILE A 48 7.32 -10.37 -7.59
C ILE A 48 6.81 -11.20 -6.41
N ARG A 49 7.35 -12.40 -6.22
CA ARG A 49 7.16 -13.13 -4.95
C ARG A 49 7.69 -12.31 -3.78
N THR A 50 6.95 -12.29 -2.67
CA THR A 50 7.36 -11.55 -1.47
C THR A 50 8.78 -11.93 -1.04
N SER A 51 9.68 -10.94 -1.02
CA SER A 51 11.08 -11.12 -0.67
C SER A 51 11.40 -10.61 0.73
N LEU A 52 12.37 -11.27 1.37
CA LEU A 52 13.09 -10.80 2.55
C LEU A 52 14.43 -10.19 2.11
N LEU A 53 15.12 -9.50 3.03
CA LEU A 53 16.51 -9.07 2.79
C LEU A 53 17.42 -10.27 2.51
N GLU A 54 17.30 -11.29 3.35
CA GLU A 54 17.97 -12.58 3.20
C GLU A 54 17.04 -13.60 2.54
N ALA A 55 17.62 -14.61 1.88
CA ALA A 55 16.85 -15.69 1.27
C ALA A 55 15.97 -16.42 2.30
N PHE A 56 14.71 -16.68 1.96
CA PHE A 56 13.88 -17.56 2.77
C PHE A 56 14.38 -19.00 2.66
N ASN A 57 14.61 -19.65 3.80
CA ASN A 57 15.05 -21.05 3.82
C ASN A 57 13.90 -21.99 3.42
N GLN A 58 13.80 -22.27 2.13
CA GLN A 58 12.75 -23.10 1.59
C GLN A 58 13.03 -24.58 1.86
N ASN A 59 12.07 -25.27 2.50
CA ASN A 59 12.08 -26.71 2.68
C ASN A 59 10.99 -27.36 1.78
N PRO A 60 11.35 -28.13 0.74
CA PRO A 60 10.39 -28.81 -0.14
C PRO A 60 9.44 -29.78 0.58
N GLN A 61 9.78 -30.25 1.79
CA GLN A 61 8.94 -31.15 2.59
C GLN A 61 7.87 -30.40 3.39
N HIS A 62 8.01 -29.08 3.57
CA HIS A 62 7.07 -28.26 4.35
C HIS A 62 6.40 -27.17 3.51
N HIS A 63 7.11 -26.60 2.54
CA HIS A 63 6.64 -25.48 1.72
C HIS A 63 6.19 -25.99 0.37
N GLN A 64 4.92 -26.38 0.31
CA GLN A 64 4.31 -27.06 -0.82
C GLN A 64 3.06 -26.33 -1.28
N TYR A 65 2.59 -26.67 -2.47
CA TYR A 65 1.26 -26.27 -2.91
C TYR A 65 0.57 -27.42 -3.65
N THR A 66 -0.75 -27.42 -3.59
CA THR A 66 -1.56 -28.32 -4.41
C THR A 66 -2.81 -27.62 -4.90
N PHE A 67 -3.32 -28.08 -6.02
CA PHE A 67 -4.66 -27.75 -6.47
C PHE A 67 -5.66 -28.77 -5.92
N PHE A 68 -6.89 -28.34 -5.72
CA PHE A 68 -7.97 -29.19 -5.24
C PHE A 68 -9.31 -28.76 -5.82
N SER A 69 -10.26 -29.69 -5.87
CA SER A 69 -11.64 -29.38 -6.23
C SER A 69 -12.41 -28.98 -4.99
N SER A 70 -12.97 -27.76 -4.98
CA SER A 70 -13.85 -27.31 -3.90
C SER A 70 -15.13 -28.14 -3.79
N VAL A 71 -15.55 -28.80 -4.88
CA VAL A 71 -16.70 -29.72 -4.90
C VAL A 71 -16.36 -31.04 -4.20
N LEU A 72 -15.16 -31.57 -4.42
CA LEU A 72 -14.70 -32.82 -3.78
C LEU A 72 -14.12 -32.61 -2.38
N GLY A 73 -13.71 -31.38 -2.05
CA GLY A 73 -13.13 -31.00 -0.76
C GLY A 73 -11.71 -31.50 -0.53
N HIS A 74 -11.04 -32.09 -1.53
CA HIS A 74 -9.67 -32.58 -1.42
C HIS A 74 -8.93 -32.55 -2.77
N ALA A 75 -7.60 -32.60 -2.70
CA ALA A 75 -6.73 -32.74 -3.86
C ALA A 75 -6.65 -34.21 -4.27
N THR A 76 -6.66 -34.46 -5.58
CA THR A 76 -6.48 -35.81 -6.14
C THR A 76 -5.13 -35.98 -6.83
N ALA A 77 -4.49 -34.86 -7.19
CA ALA A 77 -3.16 -34.82 -7.75
C ALA A 77 -2.09 -35.28 -6.74
N LYS A 78 -1.11 -36.06 -7.21
CA LYS A 78 0.06 -36.43 -6.40
C LYS A 78 1.02 -35.25 -6.30
N ILE A 79 1.54 -34.99 -5.10
CA ILE A 79 2.60 -34.02 -4.87
C ILE A 79 3.93 -34.61 -5.34
N ASP A 80 4.60 -33.93 -6.26
CA ASP A 80 5.95 -34.26 -6.72
C ASP A 80 6.98 -33.31 -6.09
N THR A 81 7.66 -33.81 -5.04
CA THR A 81 8.78 -33.13 -4.38
C THR A 81 10.14 -33.52 -4.96
N THR A 82 10.17 -34.43 -5.93
CA THR A 82 11.41 -34.94 -6.54
C THR A 82 11.82 -34.13 -7.77
N THR A 83 10.83 -33.73 -8.59
CA THR A 83 11.07 -32.94 -9.80
C THR A 83 11.01 -31.44 -9.52
N TYR A 84 10.20 -31.01 -8.55
CA TYR A 84 9.97 -29.59 -8.25
C TYR A 84 10.30 -29.27 -6.80
N ALA A 85 11.17 -28.27 -6.61
CA ALA A 85 11.64 -27.82 -5.29
C ALA A 85 10.54 -27.29 -4.36
N GLU A 86 9.34 -27.05 -4.87
CA GLU A 86 8.21 -26.51 -4.11
C GLU A 86 7.05 -27.50 -3.96
N GLY A 87 7.32 -28.80 -4.16
CA GLY A 87 6.31 -29.85 -4.01
C GLY A 87 5.08 -29.58 -4.87
N ARG A 88 5.28 -29.60 -6.19
CA ARG A 88 4.24 -29.26 -7.16
C ARG A 88 3.37 -30.47 -7.44
N SER A 89 2.07 -30.29 -7.49
CA SER A 89 1.16 -31.30 -8.03
C SER A 89 0.79 -31.04 -9.49
N GLU A 90 0.40 -32.09 -10.21
CA GLU A 90 -0.17 -31.98 -11.55
C GLU A 90 -1.44 -31.11 -11.54
N ILE A 91 -1.68 -30.35 -12.61
CA ILE A 91 -2.90 -29.54 -12.74
C ILE A 91 -3.98 -30.44 -13.36
N LEU A 92 -4.93 -30.89 -12.53
CA LEU A 92 -6.05 -31.71 -12.98
C LEU A 92 -7.27 -30.85 -13.36
N PRO A 93 -8.09 -31.28 -14.33
CA PRO A 93 -9.36 -30.61 -14.63
C PRO A 93 -10.25 -30.52 -13.39
N ASN A 94 -10.93 -29.38 -13.22
CA ASN A 94 -11.84 -29.08 -12.10
C ASN A 94 -11.19 -28.87 -10.71
N GLU A 95 -9.86 -28.88 -10.61
CA GLU A 95 -9.14 -28.43 -9.42
C GLU A 95 -8.91 -26.91 -9.46
N THR A 96 -9.99 -26.14 -9.27
CA THR A 96 -10.00 -24.67 -9.44
C THR A 96 -9.61 -23.90 -8.18
N SER A 97 -9.18 -24.59 -7.12
CA SER A 97 -8.75 -23.98 -5.85
C SER A 97 -7.35 -24.45 -5.50
N SER A 98 -6.61 -23.65 -4.75
CA SER A 98 -5.25 -23.98 -4.34
C SER A 98 -5.09 -23.88 -2.83
N LEU A 99 -4.35 -24.81 -2.25
CA LEU A 99 -3.85 -24.73 -0.88
C LEU A 99 -2.32 -24.69 -0.94
N ASN A 100 -1.69 -23.87 -0.11
CA ASN A 100 -0.24 -23.85 -0.02
C ASN A 100 0.25 -23.57 1.39
N THR A 101 1.40 -24.13 1.70
CA THR A 101 2.21 -23.87 2.88
C THR A 101 3.50 -23.14 2.50
N LEU A 102 3.50 -22.48 1.34
CA LEU A 102 4.67 -21.79 0.83
C LEU A 102 5.03 -20.63 1.77
N GLY A 103 6.32 -20.49 2.02
CA GLY A 103 6.86 -19.28 2.62
C GLY A 103 7.27 -18.24 1.58
N TYR A 104 8.10 -17.31 2.02
CA TYR A 104 8.61 -16.21 1.20
C TYR A 104 9.59 -16.68 0.11
N SER A 105 10.10 -15.74 -0.68
CA SER A 105 11.02 -16.02 -1.78
C SER A 105 12.33 -16.69 -1.34
N PRO A 106 12.77 -17.76 -2.02
CA PRO A 106 14.07 -18.39 -1.76
C PRO A 106 15.25 -17.59 -2.29
N ILE A 107 15.02 -16.55 -3.09
CA ILE A 107 16.06 -15.58 -3.48
C ILE A 107 15.89 -14.28 -2.69
N PRO A 108 17.01 -13.64 -2.28
CA PRO A 108 16.98 -12.43 -1.47
C PRO A 108 16.57 -11.21 -2.30
N PHE A 109 16.16 -10.14 -1.62
CA PHE A 109 15.71 -8.89 -2.22
C PHE A 109 16.76 -8.29 -3.19
N SER A 110 18.03 -8.37 -2.83
CA SER A 110 19.15 -7.91 -3.68
C SER A 110 19.20 -8.62 -5.03
N SER A 111 18.83 -9.90 -5.08
CA SER A 111 18.78 -10.67 -6.34
C SER A 111 17.65 -10.20 -7.23
N TYR A 112 16.47 -9.84 -6.67
CA TYR A 112 15.41 -9.22 -7.47
C TYR A 112 15.84 -7.88 -8.06
N LEU A 113 16.51 -7.03 -7.28
CA LEU A 113 17.04 -5.76 -7.82
C LEU A 113 18.02 -6.01 -8.98
N ALA A 114 18.90 -7.01 -8.85
CA ALA A 114 19.82 -7.39 -9.92
C ALA A 114 19.09 -7.90 -11.17
N ILE A 115 18.02 -8.70 -11.01
CA ILE A 115 17.18 -9.15 -12.13
C ILE A 115 16.54 -7.95 -12.83
N LEU A 116 15.91 -7.03 -12.08
CA LEU A 116 15.25 -5.85 -12.65
C LEU A 116 16.25 -4.93 -13.38
N LYS A 117 17.44 -4.73 -12.82
CA LYS A 117 18.54 -4.02 -13.48
C LYS A 117 18.95 -4.73 -14.78
N SER A 118 19.14 -6.04 -14.74
CA SER A 118 19.47 -6.82 -15.93
C SER A 118 18.41 -6.73 -17.03
N MET A 119 17.12 -6.78 -16.68
CA MET A 119 16.02 -6.61 -17.64
C MET A 119 16.01 -5.21 -18.27
N ARG A 120 16.27 -4.17 -17.47
CA ARG A 120 16.43 -2.79 -17.95
C ARG A 120 17.62 -2.66 -18.91
N ASP A 121 18.75 -3.26 -18.56
CA ASP A 121 20.02 -3.07 -19.26
C ASP A 121 20.07 -3.87 -20.57
N SER A 122 19.48 -5.08 -20.58
CA SER A 122 19.32 -5.94 -21.77
C SER A 122 18.28 -5.43 -22.77
N GLY A 123 17.44 -4.46 -22.38
CA GLY A 123 16.41 -3.88 -23.24
C GLY A 123 15.13 -4.70 -23.33
N VAL A 124 14.93 -5.72 -22.48
CA VAL A 124 13.65 -6.45 -22.35
C VAL A 124 12.50 -5.47 -22.07
N LEU A 125 12.76 -4.42 -21.29
CA LEU A 125 11.78 -3.37 -20.94
C LEU A 125 11.49 -2.38 -22.10
N ASN A 126 12.23 -2.47 -23.21
CA ASN A 126 12.05 -1.63 -24.40
C ASN A 126 11.08 -2.25 -25.42
N THR A 127 10.39 -3.34 -25.06
CA THR A 127 9.46 -4.04 -25.96
C THR A 127 8.39 -3.11 -26.56
N PRO A 128 7.99 -3.33 -27.84
CA PRO A 128 7.29 -2.36 -28.67
C PRO A 128 5.89 -1.93 -28.22
N ASN A 129 5.32 -2.53 -27.15
CA ASN A 129 4.08 -2.06 -26.52
C ASN A 129 4.18 -0.62 -25.95
N ARG A 130 5.39 -0.08 -25.85
CA ARG A 130 5.66 1.24 -25.28
C ARG A 130 5.69 2.39 -26.29
N LYS A 131 6.10 2.14 -27.54
CA LYS A 131 6.34 3.22 -28.53
C LYS A 131 5.14 3.51 -29.46
N SER A 132 4.16 2.63 -29.55
CA SER A 132 3.07 2.79 -30.52
C SER A 132 1.89 3.66 -30.05
N ASN A 133 1.71 3.88 -28.74
CA ASN A 133 0.48 4.54 -28.22
C ASN A 133 0.65 5.43 -26.97
N GLY A 134 1.86 5.89 -26.64
CA GLY A 134 2.06 6.79 -25.49
C GLY A 134 1.73 6.17 -24.11
N LYS A 135 1.78 4.84 -23.99
CA LYS A 135 1.49 4.13 -22.74
C LYS A 135 2.69 4.18 -21.80
N THR A 136 2.43 4.39 -20.51
CA THR A 136 3.42 4.30 -19.43
C THR A 136 4.05 2.91 -19.39
N PRO A 137 5.31 2.77 -18.92
CA PRO A 137 5.94 1.46 -18.79
C PRO A 137 5.15 0.59 -17.83
N LYS A 138 5.01 -0.71 -18.14
CA LYS A 138 4.44 -1.70 -17.22
C LYS A 138 5.28 -1.70 -15.92
N PRO A 139 4.70 -1.38 -14.75
CA PRO A 139 5.47 -1.33 -13.51
C PRO A 139 5.74 -2.72 -12.94
N PHE A 140 6.83 -2.82 -12.19
CA PHE A 140 7.07 -3.92 -11.26
C PHE A 140 6.65 -3.51 -9.85
N ILE A 141 5.84 -4.34 -9.21
CA ILE A 141 5.47 -4.22 -7.80
C ILE A 141 6.39 -5.16 -7.00
N VAL A 142 7.29 -4.57 -6.23
CA VAL A 142 8.25 -5.30 -5.42
C VAL A 142 7.62 -5.64 -4.07
N SER A 143 7.08 -6.86 -3.96
CA SER A 143 6.50 -7.35 -2.71
C SER A 143 7.61 -7.72 -1.72
N VAL A 144 7.55 -7.16 -0.51
CA VAL A 144 8.56 -7.41 0.54
C VAL A 144 7.92 -7.66 1.90
N THR A 145 8.71 -8.19 2.82
CA THR A 145 8.36 -8.36 4.24
C THR A 145 9.64 -8.38 5.09
N GLY A 146 9.50 -8.36 6.42
CA GLY A 146 10.62 -8.23 7.36
C GLY A 146 10.19 -7.42 8.57
N THR A 147 11.13 -6.94 9.39
CA THR A 147 10.84 -5.91 10.40
C THR A 147 10.56 -4.55 9.73
N ALA A 148 10.01 -3.58 10.47
CA ALA A 148 9.78 -2.24 9.97
C ALA A 148 11.07 -1.59 9.43
N GLU A 149 12.19 -1.76 10.14
CA GLU A 149 13.51 -1.29 9.71
C GLU A 149 13.99 -1.96 8.41
N GLU A 150 13.82 -3.28 8.29
CA GLU A 150 14.18 -4.01 7.07
C GLU A 150 13.35 -3.56 5.86
N VAL A 151 12.05 -3.37 6.07
CA VAL A 151 11.13 -2.85 5.05
C VAL A 151 11.54 -1.44 4.61
N SER A 152 11.89 -0.56 5.54
CA SER A 152 12.39 0.79 5.22
C SER A 152 13.71 0.77 4.45
N ARG A 153 14.64 -0.13 4.78
CA ARG A 153 15.89 -0.31 4.00
C ARG A 153 15.61 -0.79 2.57
N MET A 154 14.65 -1.70 2.39
CA MET A 154 14.23 -2.14 1.06
C MET A 154 13.53 -1.02 0.29
N TYR A 155 12.71 -0.21 0.95
CA TYR A 155 12.11 0.99 0.36
C TYR A 155 13.18 1.96 -0.16
N LEU A 156 14.18 2.30 0.66
CA LEU A 156 15.27 3.20 0.27
C LEU A 156 16.07 2.64 -0.93
N SER A 157 16.26 1.33 -0.98
CA SER A 157 16.93 0.66 -2.10
C SER A 157 16.13 0.76 -3.40
N LEU A 158 14.79 0.60 -3.34
CA LEU A 158 13.91 0.80 -4.49
C LEU A 158 13.86 2.26 -4.92
N LEU A 159 13.81 3.19 -3.96
CA LEU A 159 13.84 4.62 -4.23
C LEU A 159 15.13 5.02 -4.95
N SER A 160 16.27 4.51 -4.49
CA SER A 160 17.55 4.71 -5.16
C SER A 160 17.50 4.18 -6.59
N LEU A 161 17.05 2.95 -6.80
CA LEU A 161 16.96 2.34 -8.14
C LEU A 161 16.03 3.11 -9.08
N GLN A 162 14.86 3.55 -8.60
CA GLN A 162 13.90 4.31 -9.39
C GLN A 162 14.46 5.65 -9.87
N ASN A 163 15.33 6.27 -9.07
CA ASN A 163 15.92 7.56 -9.37
C ASN A 163 17.31 7.46 -10.04
N GLU A 164 17.79 6.25 -10.37
CA GLU A 164 18.98 6.08 -11.21
C GLU A 164 18.70 6.67 -12.62
N PRO A 165 19.64 7.44 -13.22
CA PRO A 165 19.46 8.03 -14.55
C PRO A 165 19.05 7.01 -15.62
N GLU A 166 19.64 5.83 -15.59
CA GLU A 166 19.35 4.73 -16.51
C GLU A 166 17.92 4.21 -16.35
N THR A 167 17.40 4.20 -15.12
CA THR A 167 16.02 3.79 -14.83
C THR A 167 15.02 4.81 -15.36
N LEU A 168 15.30 6.10 -15.19
CA LEU A 168 14.46 7.18 -15.71
C LEU A 168 14.42 7.19 -17.23
N ASP A 169 15.57 7.01 -17.89
CA ASP A 169 15.69 6.97 -19.35
C ASP A 169 15.03 5.71 -19.95
N ARG A 170 15.31 4.54 -19.37
CA ARG A 170 14.82 3.25 -19.87
C ARG A 170 13.48 2.84 -19.28
N GLY A 171 12.85 3.72 -18.49
CA GLY A 171 11.57 3.57 -17.79
C GLY A 171 11.29 2.22 -17.17
N LEU A 172 12.20 1.78 -16.29
CA LEU A 172 11.83 0.83 -15.26
C LEU A 172 10.97 1.58 -14.23
N SER A 173 9.68 1.22 -14.13
CA SER A 173 8.76 1.81 -13.15
C SER A 173 8.58 0.87 -11.97
N LEU A 174 8.74 1.38 -10.75
CA LEU A 174 8.71 0.59 -9.53
C LEU A 174 7.58 1.04 -8.61
N ALA A 175 6.94 0.05 -8.00
CA ALA A 175 6.11 0.21 -6.82
C ALA A 175 6.52 -0.85 -5.80
N MET A 176 6.04 -0.72 -4.58
CA MET A 176 6.34 -1.61 -3.47
C MET A 176 5.03 -2.10 -2.85
N GLU A 177 4.99 -3.38 -2.52
CA GLU A 177 3.92 -3.97 -1.71
C GLU A 177 4.55 -4.48 -0.41
N ILE A 178 3.96 -4.15 0.73
CA ILE A 178 4.39 -4.69 2.02
C ILE A 178 3.44 -5.80 2.40
N ASN A 179 3.95 -7.01 2.44
CA ASN A 179 3.19 -8.18 2.84
C ASN A 179 3.26 -8.38 4.35
N LEU A 180 2.18 -7.97 5.03
CA LEU A 180 1.99 -8.12 6.47
C LEU A 180 0.92 -9.18 6.81
N SER A 181 0.61 -10.06 5.86
CA SER A 181 -0.56 -10.94 5.89
C SER A 181 -0.27 -12.44 5.96
N CYS A 182 0.99 -12.86 5.77
CA CYS A 182 1.31 -14.28 5.54
C CYS A 182 1.00 -15.15 6.76
N PRO A 183 0.12 -16.17 6.66
CA PRO A 183 -0.23 -17.05 7.77
C PRO A 183 0.76 -18.20 7.98
N ASN A 184 1.68 -18.41 7.04
CA ASN A 184 2.56 -19.58 6.99
C ASN A 184 3.86 -19.42 7.78
N ILE A 185 4.01 -18.31 8.53
CA ILE A 185 5.18 -18.08 9.39
C ILE A 185 4.84 -18.47 10.83
N PRO A 186 5.52 -19.47 11.42
CA PRO A 186 5.23 -19.94 12.77
C PRO A 186 5.29 -18.82 13.83
N GLU A 187 4.41 -18.91 14.84
CA GLU A 187 4.45 -18.16 16.10
C GLU A 187 4.33 -16.63 16.03
N LYS A 188 4.11 -16.05 14.84
CA LYS A 188 3.87 -14.62 14.68
C LYS A 188 2.47 -14.37 14.15
N VAL A 189 1.62 -13.75 14.96
CA VAL A 189 0.37 -13.17 14.43
C VAL A 189 0.76 -12.14 13.37
N PRO A 190 0.18 -12.19 12.15
CA PRO A 190 0.56 -11.26 11.09
C PRO A 190 0.43 -9.80 11.56
N PRO A 191 1.45 -8.94 11.36
CA PRO A 191 1.45 -7.58 11.90
C PRO A 191 0.23 -6.73 11.52
N ALA A 192 -0.39 -7.01 10.38
CA ALA A 192 -1.60 -6.31 9.94
C ALA A 192 -2.87 -6.60 10.77
N TYR A 193 -2.81 -7.54 11.73
CA TYR A 193 -3.88 -7.75 12.71
C TYR A 193 -3.71 -6.91 13.98
N ASP A 194 -2.55 -6.31 14.19
CA ASP A 194 -2.23 -5.51 15.37
C ASP A 194 -1.99 -4.04 15.01
N ALA A 195 -2.74 -3.14 15.65
CA ALA A 195 -2.70 -1.71 15.34
C ALA A 195 -1.33 -1.08 15.60
N SER A 196 -0.67 -1.51 16.68
CA SER A 196 0.63 -0.96 17.08
C SER A 196 1.73 -1.38 16.12
N SER A 197 1.73 -2.66 15.75
CA SER A 197 2.64 -3.22 14.76
C SER A 197 2.47 -2.55 13.41
N LEU A 198 1.23 -2.39 12.92
CA LEU A 198 0.98 -1.70 11.65
C LEU A 198 1.47 -0.24 11.66
N SER A 199 1.26 0.47 12.78
CA SER A 199 1.71 1.86 12.94
C SER A 199 3.23 1.97 12.83
N GLU A 200 3.97 1.01 13.40
CA GLU A 200 5.44 0.97 13.33
C GLU A 200 5.95 0.93 11.88
N TYR A 201 5.36 0.11 11.01
CA TYR A 201 5.74 0.07 9.58
C TYR A 201 5.44 1.39 8.88
N ILE A 202 4.26 1.99 9.13
CA ILE A 202 3.86 3.23 8.47
C ILE A 202 4.76 4.40 8.91
N GLU A 203 5.08 4.49 10.21
CA GLU A 203 5.98 5.50 10.75
C GLU A 203 7.40 5.35 10.18
N SER A 204 7.94 4.13 10.19
CA SER A 204 9.29 3.88 9.64
C SER A 204 9.41 4.25 8.16
N LEU A 205 8.39 3.97 7.35
CA LEU A 205 8.36 4.36 5.93
C LEU A 205 8.14 5.85 5.71
N SER A 206 7.37 6.49 6.58
CA SER A 206 7.15 7.93 6.52
C SER A 206 8.47 8.65 6.78
N ASP A 207 9.20 8.23 7.82
CA ASP A 207 10.51 8.80 8.14
C ASP A 207 11.52 8.54 7.00
N ALA A 208 11.54 7.34 6.40
CA ALA A 208 12.38 7.03 5.25
C ALA A 208 12.02 7.81 3.97
N LYS A 209 10.74 8.20 3.81
CA LYS A 209 10.27 9.07 2.73
C LYS A 209 10.71 10.51 2.96
N GLU A 210 10.52 11.02 4.17
CA GLU A 210 10.90 12.37 4.57
C GLU A 210 12.42 12.60 4.48
N SER A 211 13.24 11.58 4.77
CA SER A 211 14.71 11.70 4.69
C SER A 211 15.26 11.83 3.26
N GLU A 212 14.43 11.60 2.24
CA GLU A 212 14.84 11.52 0.84
C GLU A 212 14.09 12.54 -0.04
N GLU A 213 13.92 13.76 0.51
CA GLU A 213 13.24 14.87 -0.17
C GLU A 213 13.88 15.18 -1.54
N GLY A 214 13.02 15.47 -2.53
CA GLY A 214 13.43 15.80 -3.90
C GLY A 214 13.59 14.60 -4.85
N LYS A 215 13.47 13.36 -4.37
CA LYS A 215 13.42 12.15 -5.22
C LYS A 215 12.00 11.83 -5.67
N ILE A 216 11.86 11.17 -6.82
CA ILE A 216 10.58 10.62 -7.29
C ILE A 216 10.21 9.43 -6.39
N PRO A 217 9.14 9.53 -5.58
CA PRO A 217 8.82 8.52 -4.57
C PRO A 217 8.37 7.20 -5.19
N VAL A 218 8.65 6.09 -4.51
CA VAL A 218 8.10 4.78 -4.86
C VAL A 218 6.69 4.67 -4.25
N HIS A 219 5.70 4.29 -5.05
CA HIS A 219 4.36 4.02 -4.54
C HIS A 219 4.38 2.78 -3.64
N VAL A 220 3.72 2.85 -2.49
CA VAL A 220 3.71 1.76 -1.49
C VAL A 220 2.28 1.34 -1.20
N GLY A 221 1.98 0.07 -1.39
CA GLY A 221 0.74 -0.59 -0.97
C GLY A 221 0.96 -1.54 0.21
N ILE A 222 -0.10 -1.84 0.95
CA ILE A 222 -0.07 -2.79 2.08
C ILE A 222 -0.97 -3.97 1.73
N LYS A 223 -0.39 -5.17 1.72
CA LYS A 223 -1.16 -6.41 1.54
C LYS A 223 -1.63 -6.90 2.90
N THR A 224 -2.94 -6.80 3.11
CA THR A 224 -3.63 -7.14 4.35
C THR A 224 -4.16 -8.58 4.30
N PRO A 225 -4.32 -9.24 5.46
CA PRO A 225 -4.93 -10.55 5.52
C PRO A 225 -6.45 -10.46 5.28
N PRO A 226 -7.11 -11.57 4.93
CA PRO A 226 -8.57 -11.60 4.93
C PRO A 226 -9.06 -11.41 6.37
N TYR A 227 -9.62 -10.24 6.67
CA TYR A 227 -10.20 -9.96 7.97
C TYR A 227 -11.50 -10.75 8.14
N THR A 228 -11.50 -11.71 9.05
CA THR A 228 -12.68 -12.51 9.37
C THR A 228 -13.57 -11.83 10.42
N TYR A 229 -13.01 -10.91 11.22
CA TYR A 229 -13.74 -10.21 12.29
C TYR A 229 -13.81 -8.70 12.04
N HIS A 230 -15.00 -8.13 12.19
CA HIS A 230 -15.24 -6.69 11.98
C HIS A 230 -14.29 -5.80 12.79
N GLY A 231 -13.99 -6.16 14.04
CA GLY A 231 -13.08 -5.40 14.89
C GLY A 231 -11.66 -5.26 14.31
N GLN A 232 -11.17 -6.29 13.60
CA GLN A 232 -9.85 -6.24 12.96
C GLN A 232 -9.84 -5.25 11.79
N PHE A 233 -10.93 -5.21 11.01
CA PHE A 233 -11.08 -4.23 9.93
C PHE A 233 -11.19 -2.79 10.44
N VAL A 234 -11.96 -2.57 11.51
CA VAL A 234 -12.07 -1.24 12.16
C VAL A 234 -10.71 -0.79 12.68
N SER A 235 -9.94 -1.69 13.29
CA SER A 235 -8.59 -1.42 13.78
C SER A 235 -7.64 -0.98 12.66
N LEU A 236 -7.65 -1.69 11.52
CA LEU A 236 -6.87 -1.29 10.34
C LEU A 236 -7.23 0.13 9.88
N VAL A 237 -8.52 0.40 9.66
CA VAL A 237 -9.00 1.69 9.13
C VAL A 237 -8.64 2.83 10.08
N SER A 238 -8.77 2.61 11.40
CA SER A 238 -8.39 3.61 12.42
C SER A 238 -6.91 3.98 12.34
N VAL A 239 -6.03 2.99 12.23
CA VAL A 239 -4.58 3.24 12.11
C VAL A 239 -4.26 4.01 10.84
N LEU A 240 -4.86 3.64 9.71
CA LEU A 240 -4.64 4.34 8.44
C LEU A 240 -5.11 5.80 8.49
N ASP A 241 -6.27 6.07 9.11
CA ASP A 241 -6.83 7.42 9.24
C ASP A 241 -6.00 8.29 10.21
N ASP A 242 -5.55 7.70 11.33
CA ASP A 242 -4.68 8.39 12.29
C ASP A 242 -3.34 8.77 11.66
N GLN A 243 -2.70 7.85 10.92
CA GLN A 243 -1.43 8.12 10.24
C GLN A 243 -1.58 9.15 9.12
N TYR A 244 -2.67 9.09 8.35
CA TYR A 244 -2.99 10.12 7.35
C TYR A 244 -3.16 11.51 8.00
N THR A 245 -3.88 11.57 9.12
CA THR A 245 -4.09 12.83 9.86
C THR A 245 -2.78 13.40 10.42
N ARG A 246 -1.90 12.53 10.94
CA ARG A 246 -0.55 12.93 11.39
C ARG A 246 0.30 13.47 10.25
N PHE A 247 0.31 12.79 9.11
CA PHE A 247 1.02 13.23 7.91
C PHE A 247 0.55 14.63 7.46
N LEU A 248 -0.76 14.83 7.34
CA LEU A 248 -1.31 16.16 7.01
C LEU A 248 -0.89 17.21 8.04
N SER A 249 -0.92 16.87 9.32
CA SER A 249 -0.53 17.80 10.38
C SER A 249 0.94 18.22 10.27
N ARG A 250 1.86 17.28 10.00
CA ARG A 250 3.30 17.56 9.81
C ARG A 250 3.55 18.50 8.63
N HIS A 251 2.92 18.25 7.49
CA HIS A 251 3.17 19.03 6.26
C HIS A 251 2.38 20.35 6.17
N TYR A 252 1.20 20.44 6.76
CA TYR A 252 0.38 21.66 6.70
C TYR A 252 0.65 22.65 7.85
N LEU A 253 1.10 22.19 9.03
CA LEU A 253 1.53 23.12 10.09
C LEU A 253 2.85 23.82 9.74
N GLY A 254 3.73 23.17 8.96
CA GLY A 254 4.94 23.81 8.42
C GLY A 254 4.67 24.88 7.35
N ALA A 255 3.59 24.73 6.58
CA ALA A 255 3.24 25.66 5.50
C ALA A 255 2.42 26.88 5.95
N LEU A 256 1.79 26.85 7.14
CA LEU A 256 0.85 27.89 7.59
C LEU A 256 1.31 28.77 8.75
N PHE A 257 2.44 28.51 9.42
CA PHE A 257 2.85 29.35 10.55
C PHE A 257 4.38 29.46 10.78
N PRO A 258 5.05 30.54 10.28
CA PRO A 258 6.31 30.99 10.88
C PRO A 258 6.10 31.71 12.23
N SER A 259 4.87 32.05 12.59
CA SER A 259 4.61 32.86 13.78
C SER A 259 3.14 32.85 14.18
N LEU A 260 2.73 31.92 15.05
CA LEU A 260 1.71 32.18 16.07
C LEU A 260 1.80 31.13 17.18
N ARG A 261 1.93 31.64 18.40
CA ARG A 261 2.04 30.87 19.64
C ARG A 261 0.76 30.09 19.91
N LEU A 262 0.94 28.89 20.45
CA LEU A 262 -0.01 28.01 21.14
C LEU A 262 -1.27 28.73 21.66
N CYS A 263 -2.44 28.35 21.12
CA CYS A 263 -3.70 28.42 21.86
C CYS A 263 -4.13 27.00 22.22
N ASN A 264 -4.29 26.76 23.52
CA ASN A 264 -4.61 25.49 24.16
C ASN A 264 -5.84 24.79 23.56
N TRP A 265 -5.66 23.51 23.25
CA TRP A 265 -6.72 22.56 22.94
C TRP A 265 -7.22 21.92 24.24
N ASP A 266 -7.99 22.66 25.04
CA ASP A 266 -8.71 22.13 26.21
C ASP A 266 -10.17 22.55 26.12
N GLY A 267 -10.99 21.70 25.50
CA GLY A 267 -12.38 22.06 25.25
C GLY A 267 -13.28 20.94 24.75
N TYR A 268 -13.03 19.67 25.11
CA TYR A 268 -13.98 18.59 24.81
C TYR A 268 -13.98 17.45 25.83
N ARG A 269 -13.96 17.78 27.13
CA ARG A 269 -14.37 16.86 28.20
C ARG A 269 -14.99 17.64 29.34
N ARG A 270 -16.32 17.81 29.32
CA ARG A 270 -17.21 17.92 30.50
C ARG A 270 -18.58 18.40 30.00
N HIS A 271 -19.50 17.48 29.72
CA HIS A 271 -20.92 17.67 29.99
C HIS A 271 -21.62 16.32 30.00
N GLY A 272 -21.67 15.72 31.19
CA GLY A 272 -22.55 14.61 31.52
C GLY A 272 -22.94 14.75 32.99
N ARG A 273 -24.26 14.76 33.24
CA ARG A 273 -24.98 14.91 34.53
C ARG A 273 -25.42 16.33 34.87
N ARG A 274 -26.71 16.62 34.66
CA ARG A 274 -27.54 17.27 35.69
C ARG A 274 -28.95 16.69 35.70
N ARG A 275 -29.42 16.50 36.95
CA ARG A 275 -30.74 16.04 37.38
C ARG A 275 -31.82 17.11 37.13
N ALA A 276 -33.06 16.65 37.07
CA ALA A 276 -34.29 17.45 36.98
C ALA A 276 -34.48 18.44 38.14
N PRO A 277 -35.29 19.49 37.93
CA PRO A 277 -36.30 19.84 38.92
C PRO A 277 -37.69 20.17 38.32
N SER A 278 -38.69 19.96 39.16
CA SER A 278 -40.12 20.13 38.97
C SER A 278 -40.61 21.57 39.16
N SER A 279 -41.61 21.93 38.34
CA SER A 279 -42.77 22.81 38.61
C SER A 279 -42.56 24.20 39.26
N ARG A 280 -42.93 25.26 38.54
CA ARG A 280 -44.18 26.04 38.77
C ARG A 280 -44.30 27.22 37.80
N PHE A 281 -45.57 27.58 37.60
CA PHE A 281 -46.17 28.61 36.74
C PHE A 281 -45.57 30.03 36.79
N GLY A 282 -45.70 30.76 35.68
CA GLY A 282 -45.60 32.23 35.62
C GLY A 282 -45.76 32.75 34.19
N GLU A 283 -46.63 33.74 34.03
CA GLU A 283 -47.32 34.19 32.81
C GLU A 283 -46.50 35.01 31.78
N CYS A 284 -47.15 35.19 30.62
CA CYS A 284 -46.80 35.98 29.44
C CYS A 284 -46.52 37.48 29.71
N LYS A 285 -45.69 38.10 28.86
CA LYS A 285 -46.05 39.34 28.12
C LYS A 285 -45.04 39.69 27.00
N ASN A 286 -45.60 40.31 25.97
CA ASN A 286 -45.06 40.74 24.68
C ASN A 286 -43.89 41.74 24.78
N ASP A 287 -42.98 41.79 23.78
CA ASP A 287 -43.05 42.76 22.67
C ASP A 287 -41.80 42.80 21.77
N THR A 288 -42.04 43.10 20.49
CA THR A 288 -41.16 43.73 19.47
C THR A 288 -40.03 42.95 18.74
N GLN A 289 -40.23 42.78 17.43
CA GLN A 289 -39.31 42.45 16.32
C GLN A 289 -38.48 43.69 15.85
N PRO A 290 -37.61 43.67 14.80
CA PRO A 290 -36.87 42.57 14.12
C PRO A 290 -35.37 42.90 13.82
N SER A 291 -34.54 41.92 13.42
CA SER A 291 -33.55 42.11 12.33
C SER A 291 -32.77 40.84 11.94
N ARG A 292 -32.36 40.83 10.67
CA ARG A 292 -31.80 39.76 9.84
C ARG A 292 -30.51 39.12 10.39
N CYS A 293 -30.40 37.79 10.27
CA CYS A 293 -29.12 37.12 10.02
C CYS A 293 -29.35 35.75 9.35
N LEU A 294 -29.34 35.74 8.02
CA LEU A 294 -29.32 34.53 7.20
C LEU A 294 -28.35 34.80 6.05
N LYS A 295 -27.22 34.10 6.07
CA LYS A 295 -26.35 33.68 4.93
C LYS A 295 -24.86 33.71 5.31
N THR A 296 -24.34 32.61 5.84
CA THR A 296 -22.91 32.25 5.72
C THR A 296 -22.61 30.76 5.85
N ARG A 297 -23.54 29.92 6.32
CA ARG A 297 -23.25 28.51 6.62
C ARG A 297 -23.10 27.54 5.43
N GLY A 298 -23.46 27.95 4.22
CA GLY A 298 -23.53 27.05 3.05
C GLY A 298 -22.32 27.00 2.13
N ARG A 299 -21.33 27.92 2.27
CA ARG A 299 -20.15 27.96 1.39
C ARG A 299 -18.93 27.23 1.95
N GLU A 300 -18.76 27.20 3.27
CA GLU A 300 -17.63 26.51 3.91
C GLU A 300 -17.76 24.99 3.84
N GLU A 301 -18.96 24.43 4.05
CA GLU A 301 -19.18 22.97 3.94
C GLU A 301 -18.97 22.44 2.50
N ASP A 302 -19.25 23.27 1.49
CA ASP A 302 -19.13 22.88 0.08
C ASP A 302 -17.70 23.03 -0.46
N GLN A 303 -16.90 23.94 0.12
CA GLN A 303 -15.46 24.04 -0.13
C GLN A 303 -14.69 22.91 0.57
N ASP A 304 -15.01 22.61 1.83
CA ASP A 304 -14.38 21.54 2.60
C ASP A 304 -14.65 20.16 1.96
N ARG A 305 -15.88 19.92 1.47
CA ARG A 305 -16.20 18.70 0.69
C ARG A 305 -15.46 18.61 -0.65
N ARG A 306 -15.17 19.74 -1.31
CA ARG A 306 -14.42 19.74 -2.58
C ARG A 306 -12.92 19.55 -2.36
N CYS A 307 -12.33 20.10 -1.30
CA CYS A 307 -10.94 19.82 -0.92
C CYS A 307 -10.75 18.33 -0.57
N ARG A 308 -11.62 17.77 0.28
CA ARG A 308 -11.56 16.34 0.65
C ARG A 308 -11.73 15.38 -0.55
N ARG A 309 -12.50 15.77 -1.58
CA ARG A 309 -12.65 14.98 -2.82
C ARG A 309 -11.46 15.08 -3.79
N ARG A 310 -10.67 16.16 -3.73
CA ARG A 310 -9.46 16.31 -4.54
C ARG A 310 -8.27 15.58 -3.91
N GLU A 311 -8.18 15.55 -2.59
CA GLU A 311 -7.05 14.96 -1.84
C GLU A 311 -7.11 13.43 -1.72
N ARG A 312 -8.31 12.83 -1.71
CA ARG A 312 -8.49 11.36 -1.81
C ARG A 312 -7.88 10.73 -3.08
N ARG A 313 -7.46 11.53 -4.07
CA ARG A 313 -6.82 11.04 -5.29
C ARG A 313 -5.31 10.85 -5.16
N ASN A 314 -4.70 11.29 -4.05
CA ASN A 314 -3.25 11.20 -3.86
C ASN A 314 -2.80 9.87 -3.21
N TRP A 315 -3.73 9.03 -2.78
CA TRP A 315 -3.46 7.69 -2.26
C TRP A 315 -4.55 6.73 -2.72
N VAL A 316 -4.14 5.70 -3.46
CA VAL A 316 -4.98 4.52 -3.73
C VAL A 316 -4.58 3.49 -2.68
N PHE A 317 -5.50 3.16 -1.77
CA PHE A 317 -5.42 1.95 -0.95
C PHE A 317 -6.01 0.78 -1.74
#